data_AF-A0A9X5PB30-F1
#
_entry.id   AF-A0A9X5PB30-F1
#
_cell.length_a   1.000
_cell.length_b   1.000
_cell.length_c   1.000
_cell.angle_alpha   90.00
_cell.angle_beta   90.00
_cell.angle_gamma   90.00
#
_symmetry.space_group_name_H-M   'P 1'
#
loop_
_entity.id
_entity.type
_entity.pdbx_description
1 polymer ?
#
loop_
_entity_poly.entity_id
_entity_poly.type
_entity_poly.pdbx_seq_one_letter_code
_entity_poly.pdbx_strand_id
1 'polypeptide(L)'
;MNNALNAKLSKLIYALASDDPNYLAKAGVFDRLLLLIRELYQMLDESEGLKRLSLRLRYGKRYGMIALDAAAPDEDAGALRLKRWMVYSRIAERIVGCGNDVSVALDDMVVENEEAKQRYMDAANEIIKRFGLAGYVPEPPKSVTDATKNEPAPKPEPKSIITRHGSSLSMLNAKGRVENYPVAQTVASMKVSRLRFVVPRSK
;
A
#
# COMPACT_ATOMS: atom_id res chain seq x y z
N MET A 1 -14.24 5.87 11.31
CA MET A 1 -12.96 5.57 12.02
C MET A 1 -13.23 5.57 13.52
N ASN A 2 -12.65 4.64 14.27
CA ASN A 2 -12.82 4.55 15.73
C ASN A 2 -12.00 5.66 16.42
N ASN A 3 -12.63 6.51 17.23
CA ASN A 3 -11.97 7.64 17.91
C ASN A 3 -10.80 7.21 18.81
N ALA A 4 -10.90 6.03 19.44
CA ALA A 4 -9.81 5.51 20.28
C ALA A 4 -8.59 5.10 19.45
N LEU A 5 -8.81 4.53 18.26
CA LEU A 5 -7.74 4.18 17.33
C LEU A 5 -7.02 5.43 16.82
N ASN A 6 -7.77 6.48 16.47
CA ASN A 6 -7.19 7.75 16.04
C ASN A 6 -6.34 8.40 17.14
N ALA A 7 -6.84 8.46 18.37
CA ALA A 7 -6.07 9.00 19.49
C ALA A 7 -4.76 8.22 19.72
N LYS A 8 -4.83 6.88 19.64
CA LYS A 8 -3.65 6.02 19.74
C LYS A 8 -2.65 6.27 18.61
N LEU A 9 -3.12 6.39 17.38
CA LEU A 9 -2.30 6.71 16.21
C LEU A 9 -1.60 8.06 16.35
N SER A 10 -2.35 9.10 16.69
CA SER A 10 -1.78 10.43 16.90
C SER A 10 -0.68 10.42 17.96
N LYS A 11 -0.89 9.68 19.07
CA LYS A 11 0.12 9.52 20.11
C LYS A 11 1.37 8.80 19.59
N LEU A 12 1.23 7.68 18.88
CA LEU A 12 2.39 6.90 18.40
C LEU A 12 3.20 7.66 17.33
N ILE A 13 2.53 8.39 16.45
CA ILE A 13 3.17 9.06 15.31
C ILE A 13 3.81 10.38 15.73
N TYR A 14 3.14 11.16 16.59
CA TYR A 14 3.55 12.52 16.91
C TYR A 14 4.13 12.71 18.31
N ALA A 15 4.04 11.72 19.20
CA ALA A 15 4.80 11.81 20.45
C ALA A 15 6.31 11.70 20.16
N LEU A 16 7.08 12.34 21.05
CA LEU A 16 8.53 12.17 21.10
C LEU A 16 8.85 10.67 21.23
N ALA A 17 9.96 10.24 20.62
CA ALA A 17 10.44 8.89 20.80
C ALA A 17 10.61 8.60 22.30
N SER A 18 10.25 7.40 22.73
CA SER A 18 10.44 7.00 24.11
C SER A 18 11.93 6.90 24.42
N ASP A 19 12.39 7.57 25.47
CA ASP A 19 13.78 7.49 25.95
C ASP A 19 14.10 6.12 26.59
N ASP A 20 13.09 5.28 26.83
CA ASP A 20 13.29 3.91 27.33
C ASP A 20 13.94 3.01 26.25
N PRO A 21 15.18 2.52 26.46
CA PRO A 21 15.88 1.66 25.50
C PRO A 21 15.17 0.30 25.28
N ASN A 22 14.31 -0.11 26.22
CA ASN A 22 13.52 -1.34 26.13
C ASN A 22 12.07 -1.08 25.69
N TYR A 23 11.75 0.12 25.20
CA TYR A 23 10.39 0.46 24.79
C TYR A 23 9.82 -0.53 23.76
N LEU A 24 10.63 -0.95 22.77
CA LEU A 24 10.18 -1.89 21.74
C LEU A 24 9.83 -3.27 22.32
N ALA A 25 10.56 -3.74 23.34
CA ALA A 25 10.29 -5.02 23.98
C ALA A 25 8.95 -5.01 24.74
N LYS A 26 8.56 -3.85 25.29
CA LYS A 26 7.28 -3.65 25.99
C LYS A 26 6.13 -3.31 25.03
N ALA A 27 6.45 -2.81 23.84
CA ALA A 27 5.46 -2.38 22.87
C ALA A 27 4.74 -3.57 22.22
N GLY A 28 3.41 -3.46 22.14
CA GLY A 28 2.58 -4.40 21.40
C GLY A 28 2.96 -4.44 19.92
N VAL A 29 2.66 -5.55 19.24
CA VAL A 29 2.96 -5.76 17.82
C VAL A 29 2.40 -4.63 16.92
N PHE A 30 1.20 -4.14 17.25
CA PHE A 30 0.58 -2.98 16.60
C PHE A 30 1.45 -1.71 16.71
N ASP A 31 1.91 -1.40 17.92
CA ASP A 31 2.68 -0.19 18.21
C ASP A 31 4.04 -0.26 17.51
N ARG A 32 4.68 -1.44 17.59
CA ARG A 32 5.94 -1.71 16.90
C ARG A 32 5.85 -1.54 15.40
N LEU A 33 4.75 -1.99 14.76
CA LEU A 33 4.59 -1.83 13.31
C LEU A 33 4.47 -0.36 12.91
N LEU A 34 3.69 0.44 13.63
CA LEU A 34 3.54 1.85 13.28
C LEU A 34 4.82 2.64 13.48
N LEU A 35 5.58 2.31 14.52
CA LEU A 35 6.88 2.92 14.78
C LEU A 35 7.95 2.46 13.79
N LEU A 36 7.90 1.20 13.34
CA LEU A 36 8.72 0.73 12.23
C LEU A 36 8.48 1.57 10.98
N ILE A 37 7.21 1.79 10.61
CA ILE A 37 6.86 2.60 9.43
C ILE A 37 7.33 4.06 9.61
N ARG A 38 7.24 4.62 10.82
CA ARG A 38 7.78 5.95 11.15
C ARG A 38 9.29 6.02 10.95
N GLU A 39 10.02 5.03 11.44
CA GLU A 39 11.48 5.02 11.30
C GLU A 39 11.93 4.76 9.85
N LEU A 40 11.18 3.96 9.10
CA LEU A 40 11.43 3.80 7.66
C LEU A 40 11.15 5.08 6.88
N TYR A 41 10.13 5.88 7.26
CA TYR A 41 9.95 7.21 6.68
C TYR A 41 11.12 8.15 7.01
N GLN A 42 11.66 8.09 8.23
CA GLN A 42 12.82 8.90 8.61
C GLN A 42 14.05 8.51 7.78
N MET A 43 14.37 7.22 7.70
CA MET A 43 15.44 6.73 6.82
C MET A 43 15.20 7.16 5.37
N LEU A 44 13.96 7.07 4.88
CA LEU A 44 13.59 7.45 3.52
C LEU A 44 13.80 8.95 3.24
N ASP A 45 13.55 9.82 4.22
CA ASP A 45 13.74 11.26 4.09
C ASP A 45 15.21 11.68 4.24
N GLU A 46 15.99 10.96 5.05
CA GLU A 46 17.41 11.23 5.29
C GLU A 46 18.30 10.64 4.19
N SER A 47 17.78 9.71 3.38
CA SER A 47 18.52 9.02 2.32
C SER A 47 18.51 9.81 1.02
N GLU A 48 19.71 10.15 0.53
CA GLU A 48 19.86 10.78 -0.78
C GLU A 48 19.50 9.81 -1.91
N GLY A 49 18.65 10.26 -2.84
CA GLY A 49 18.26 9.49 -4.03
C GLY A 49 17.32 8.30 -3.78
N LEU A 50 16.97 7.96 -2.54
CA LEU A 50 15.96 6.94 -2.24
C LEU A 50 14.55 7.55 -2.41
N LYS A 51 13.76 7.05 -3.36
CA LYS A 51 12.43 7.63 -3.69
C LYS A 51 11.27 6.86 -3.12
N ARG A 52 11.38 5.54 -3.03
CA ARG A 52 10.31 4.68 -2.54
C ARG A 52 10.85 3.42 -1.90
N LEU A 53 10.15 2.97 -0.87
CA LEU A 53 10.35 1.70 -0.20
C LEU A 53 9.05 0.89 -0.22
N SER A 54 9.11 -0.35 -0.70
CA SER A 54 7.97 -1.28 -0.72
C SER A 54 8.16 -2.37 0.32
N LEU A 55 7.14 -2.58 1.15
CA LEU A 55 7.08 -3.60 2.19
C LEU A 55 5.99 -4.60 1.90
N ARG A 56 6.27 -5.87 2.18
CA ARG A 56 5.27 -6.93 2.29
C ARG A 56 4.89 -7.12 3.76
N LEU A 57 3.60 -7.23 4.01
CA LEU A 57 3.01 -7.39 5.33
C LEU A 57 2.18 -8.68 5.35
N ARG A 58 2.43 -9.55 6.32
CA ARG A 58 1.54 -10.64 6.73
C ARG A 58 0.82 -10.22 8.02
N TYR A 59 -0.49 -10.38 8.07
CA TYR A 59 -1.32 -10.07 9.24
C TYR A 59 -2.43 -11.11 9.37
N GLY A 60 -2.30 -12.01 10.34
CA GLY A 60 -3.09 -13.23 10.39
C GLY A 60 -2.85 -14.10 9.15
N LYS A 61 -3.95 -14.53 8.51
CA LYS A 61 -3.95 -15.28 7.24
C LYS A 61 -3.93 -14.38 6.00
N ARG A 62 -3.77 -13.07 6.16
CA ARG A 62 -3.84 -12.09 5.06
C ARG A 62 -2.46 -11.55 4.75
N TYR A 63 -2.32 -11.09 3.51
CA TYR A 63 -1.11 -10.48 3.00
C TYR A 63 -1.43 -9.12 2.39
N GLY A 64 -0.45 -8.23 2.37
CA GLY A 64 -0.58 -6.93 1.75
C GLY A 64 0.78 -6.34 1.42
N MET A 65 0.76 -5.35 0.53
CA MET A 65 1.92 -4.51 0.25
C MET A 65 1.66 -3.09 0.72
N ILE A 66 2.71 -2.43 1.16
CA ILE A 66 2.72 -1.02 1.55
C ILE A 66 3.86 -0.37 0.78
N ALA A 67 3.57 0.74 0.11
CA ALA A 67 4.59 1.59 -0.49
C ALA A 67 4.72 2.86 0.36
N LEU A 68 5.96 3.21 0.70
CA LEU A 68 6.34 4.43 1.39
C LEU A 68 7.09 5.30 0.38
N ASP A 69 6.57 6.48 0.10
CA ASP A 69 7.19 7.46 -0.80
C ASP A 69 7.98 8.50 0.01
N ALA A 70 9.14 8.90 -0.50
CA ALA A 70 9.95 9.98 0.07
C ALA A 70 9.21 11.31 -0.04
N ALA A 71 9.53 12.25 0.85
CA ALA A 71 9.08 13.62 0.70
C ALA A 71 9.57 14.19 -0.64
N ALA A 72 8.67 14.82 -1.41
CA ALA A 72 9.15 15.58 -2.57
C ALA A 72 9.88 16.85 -2.10
N PRO A 73 10.89 17.34 -2.85
CA PRO A 73 11.70 18.49 -2.43
C PRO A 73 10.89 19.75 -2.08
N ASP A 74 9.77 19.95 -2.78
CA ASP A 74 8.91 21.12 -2.65
C ASP A 74 7.55 20.78 -1.99
N GLU A 75 7.47 19.65 -1.30
CA GLU A 75 6.22 19.19 -0.72
C GLU A 75 5.82 19.99 0.52
N ASP A 76 4.60 20.51 0.53
CA ASP A 76 4.02 21.14 1.72
C ASP A 76 4.00 20.17 2.91
N ALA A 77 4.50 20.61 4.06
CA ALA A 77 4.60 19.79 5.26
C ALA A 77 3.22 19.28 5.74
N GLY A 78 2.16 20.07 5.55
CA GLY A 78 0.78 19.67 5.83
C GLY A 78 0.30 18.55 4.90
N ALA A 79 0.56 18.69 3.59
CA ALA A 79 0.25 17.67 2.59
C ALA A 79 1.02 16.37 2.84
N LEU A 80 2.32 16.45 3.12
CA LEU A 80 3.15 15.30 3.47
C LEU A 80 2.62 14.59 4.73
N ARG A 81 2.30 15.37 5.77
CA ARG A 81 1.72 14.85 7.01
C ARG A 81 0.41 14.12 6.75
N LEU A 82 -0.46 14.67 5.91
CA LEU A 82 -1.74 14.06 5.56
C LEU A 82 -1.55 12.77 4.75
N LYS A 83 -0.63 12.74 3.78
CA LYS A 83 -0.29 11.52 3.02
C LYS A 83 0.17 10.40 3.94
N ARG A 84 1.12 10.68 4.83
CA ARG A 84 1.63 9.71 5.81
C ARG A 84 0.52 9.27 6.78
N TRP A 85 -0.31 10.20 7.25
CA TRP A 85 -1.46 9.90 8.10
C TRP A 85 -2.43 8.90 7.45
N MET A 86 -2.70 9.04 6.14
CA MET A 86 -3.54 8.08 5.41
C MET A 86 -2.91 6.68 5.36
N VAL A 87 -1.59 6.60 5.19
CA VAL A 87 -0.86 5.32 5.20
C VAL A 87 -0.98 4.66 6.57
N TYR A 88 -0.65 5.39 7.65
CA TYR A 88 -0.78 4.87 9.02
C TYR A 88 -2.20 4.43 9.35
N SER A 89 -3.20 5.23 9.00
CA SER A 89 -4.61 4.93 9.28
C SER A 89 -5.04 3.64 8.58
N ARG A 90 -4.70 3.49 7.29
CA ARG A 90 -5.03 2.27 6.52
C ARG A 90 -4.33 1.02 7.05
N ILE A 91 -3.07 1.16 7.48
CA ILE A 91 -2.34 0.05 8.11
C ILE A 91 -3.06 -0.35 9.39
N ALA A 92 -3.32 0.62 10.27
CA ALA A 92 -3.97 0.40 11.55
C ALA A 92 -5.34 -0.26 11.43
N GLU A 93 -6.19 0.22 10.52
CA GLU A 93 -7.51 -0.36 10.25
C GLU A 93 -7.44 -1.83 9.83
N ARG A 94 -6.38 -2.23 9.10
CA ARG A 94 -6.23 -3.61 8.61
C ARG A 94 -5.67 -4.57 9.64
N ILE A 95 -4.82 -4.08 10.54
CA ILE A 95 -4.15 -4.90 11.56
C ILE A 95 -4.89 -4.94 12.90
N VAL A 96 -5.84 -4.02 13.13
CA VAL A 96 -6.69 -4.06 14.33
C VAL A 96 -7.39 -5.41 14.41
N GLY A 97 -7.20 -6.08 15.56
CA GLY A 97 -7.77 -7.41 15.81
C GLY A 97 -6.96 -8.59 15.27
N CYS A 98 -5.81 -8.38 14.62
CA CYS A 98 -4.93 -9.46 14.16
C CYS A 98 -4.05 -10.09 15.26
N GLY A 99 -4.13 -9.60 16.50
CA GLY A 99 -3.33 -10.10 17.61
C GLY A 99 -1.82 -9.90 17.38
N ASN A 100 -1.03 -10.91 17.76
CA ASN A 100 0.43 -10.88 17.63
C ASN A 100 0.94 -11.43 16.28
N ASP A 101 0.04 -11.82 15.38
CA ASP A 101 0.40 -12.49 14.14
C ASP A 101 0.65 -11.48 13.01
N VAL A 102 1.74 -10.72 13.13
CA VAL A 102 2.16 -9.74 12.13
C VAL A 102 3.63 -9.95 11.77
N SER A 103 3.93 -9.93 10.48
CA SER A 103 5.31 -10.03 9.97
C SER A 103 5.51 -9.08 8.80
N VAL A 104 6.70 -8.51 8.69
CA VAL A 104 7.09 -7.55 7.67
C VAL A 104 8.34 -8.06 6.96
N ALA A 105 8.37 -7.91 5.64
CA ALA A 105 9.55 -8.14 4.83
C ALA A 105 9.72 -6.99 3.84
N LEU A 106 10.97 -6.65 3.51
CA LEU A 106 11.26 -5.75 2.41
C LEU A 106 10.89 -6.43 1.07
N ASP A 107 10.32 -5.66 0.15
CA ASP A 107 9.95 -6.13 -1.18
C ASP A 107 10.87 -5.57 -2.25
N ASP A 108 10.90 -4.24 -2.40
CA ASP A 108 11.69 -3.55 -3.40
C ASP A 108 11.95 -2.09 -2.96
N MET A 109 12.89 -1.44 -3.64
CA MET A 109 13.24 -0.04 -3.46
C MET A 109 13.45 0.65 -4.81
N VAL A 110 12.99 1.90 -4.89
CA VAL A 110 13.26 2.79 -6.03
C VAL A 110 14.33 3.77 -5.60
N VAL A 111 15.49 3.69 -6.22
CA VAL A 111 16.67 4.51 -5.92
C VAL A 111 17.16 5.18 -7.21
N GLU A 112 17.69 6.39 -7.11
CA GLU A 112 18.35 7.07 -8.24
C GLU A 112 19.72 6.46 -8.55
N ASN A 113 20.46 6.04 -7.51
CA ASN A 113 21.74 5.38 -7.64
C ASN A 113 21.65 3.90 -7.24
N GLU A 114 21.79 3.01 -8.22
CA GLU A 114 21.77 1.56 -8.01
C GLU A 114 22.93 1.05 -7.13
N GLU A 115 24.09 1.74 -7.11
CA GLU A 115 25.22 1.38 -6.25
C GLU A 115 24.89 1.56 -4.76
N ALA A 116 23.98 2.48 -4.44
CA ALA A 116 23.50 2.72 -3.07
C ALA A 116 22.35 1.79 -2.68
N LYS A 117 21.69 1.12 -3.64
CA LYS A 117 20.50 0.30 -3.41
C LYS A 117 20.73 -0.78 -2.36
N GLN A 118 21.84 -1.52 -2.47
CA GLN A 118 22.13 -2.59 -1.51
C GLN A 118 22.31 -2.05 -0.08
N ARG A 119 22.98 -0.90 0.08
CA ARG A 119 23.17 -0.29 1.41
C ARG A 119 21.83 0.10 2.05
N TYR A 120 20.92 0.66 1.26
CA TYR A 120 19.57 0.99 1.75
C TYR A 120 18.75 -0.26 2.06
N MET A 121 18.87 -1.31 1.26
CA MET A 121 18.23 -2.60 1.55
C MET A 121 18.72 -3.19 2.87
N ASP A 122 20.03 -3.17 3.11
CA ASP A 122 20.63 -3.68 4.34
C ASP A 122 20.16 -2.85 5.55
N ALA A 123 20.20 -1.51 5.44
CA ALA A 123 19.72 -0.61 6.49
C ALA A 123 18.24 -0.85 6.83
N ALA A 124 17.37 -0.94 5.82
CA ALA A 124 15.95 -1.20 6.04
C ALA A 124 15.71 -2.57 6.69
N ASN A 125 16.44 -3.61 6.28
CA ASN A 125 16.34 -4.93 6.89
C ASN A 125 16.80 -4.94 8.35
N GLU A 126 17.87 -4.22 8.69
CA GLU A 126 18.31 -4.07 10.08
C GLU A 126 17.28 -3.33 10.94
N ILE A 127 16.65 -2.28 10.40
CA ILE A 127 15.52 -1.61 11.08
C ILE A 127 14.40 -2.63 11.32
N ILE A 128 13.93 -3.36 10.29
CA ILE A 128 12.84 -4.34 10.42
C ILE A 128 13.16 -5.42 11.47
N LYS A 129 14.39 -5.93 11.49
CA LYS A 129 14.86 -6.90 12.50
C LYS A 129 14.82 -6.32 13.91
N ARG A 130 15.27 -5.08 14.11
CA ARG A 130 15.27 -4.42 15.43
C ARG A 130 13.87 -4.25 16.03
N PHE A 131 12.84 -4.08 15.19
CA PHE A 131 11.44 -4.07 15.66
C PHE A 131 10.89 -5.48 15.97
N GLY A 132 11.63 -6.55 15.69
CA GLY A 132 11.17 -7.92 15.93
C GLY A 132 9.93 -8.29 15.12
N LEU A 133 9.79 -7.69 13.92
CA LEU A 133 8.70 -7.95 12.98
C LEU A 133 9.19 -8.66 11.71
N ALA A 134 10.51 -8.87 11.58
CA ALA A 134 11.07 -9.67 10.50
C ALA A 134 10.48 -11.09 10.52
N GLY A 135 9.94 -11.53 9.40
CA GLY A 135 9.38 -12.87 9.29
C GLY A 135 9.08 -13.24 7.85
N TYR A 136 8.70 -14.50 7.62
CA TYR A 136 8.34 -14.96 6.30
C TYR A 136 7.04 -14.26 5.84
N VAL A 137 7.16 -13.55 4.71
CA VAL A 137 6.02 -13.05 3.95
C VAL A 137 6.17 -13.61 2.54
N PRO A 138 5.19 -14.34 1.98
CA PRO A 138 5.24 -14.86 0.63
C PRO A 138 5.47 -13.74 -0.39
N GLU A 139 6.27 -14.00 -1.42
CA GLU A 139 6.30 -13.13 -2.59
C GLU A 139 4.95 -13.21 -3.30
N PRO A 140 4.40 -12.08 -3.79
CA PRO A 140 3.25 -12.16 -4.68
C PRO A 140 3.63 -13.05 -5.87
N PRO A 141 2.72 -13.95 -6.32
CA PRO A 141 3.01 -14.78 -7.48
C PRO A 141 3.36 -13.87 -8.66
N LYS A 142 4.56 -14.04 -9.22
CA LYS A 142 5.00 -13.36 -10.44
C LYS A 142 3.98 -13.69 -11.51
N SER A 143 3.13 -12.74 -11.88
CA SER A 143 2.32 -12.87 -13.09
C SER A 143 3.30 -13.01 -14.24
N VAL A 144 3.30 -14.16 -14.90
CA VAL A 144 4.12 -14.45 -16.07
C VAL A 144 3.77 -13.45 -17.18
N THR A 145 4.48 -12.34 -17.22
CA THR A 145 4.59 -11.47 -18.40
C THR A 145 6.03 -11.50 -18.85
N ASP A 146 6.51 -12.69 -19.19
CA ASP A 146 7.65 -12.91 -20.06
C ASP A 146 7.50 -14.30 -20.69
N ALA A 147 6.71 -14.34 -21.76
CA ALA A 147 6.75 -15.40 -22.74
C ALA A 147 6.37 -14.79 -24.11
N THR A 148 7.43 -14.48 -24.86
CA THR A 148 7.52 -14.68 -26.31
C THR A 148 6.88 -13.61 -27.20
N LYS A 149 7.74 -12.66 -27.64
CA LYS A 149 7.71 -12.15 -29.02
C LYS A 149 7.63 -13.34 -29.97
N ASN A 150 6.59 -13.41 -30.80
CA ASN A 150 6.62 -13.89 -32.19
C ASN A 150 5.31 -13.45 -32.89
N GLU A 151 5.42 -13.26 -34.21
CA GLU A 151 4.60 -12.52 -35.17
C GLU A 151 3.06 -12.72 -35.21
N PRO A 152 2.33 -11.80 -35.89
CA PRO A 152 0.87 -11.75 -35.92
C PRO A 152 0.25 -12.38 -37.18
N ALA A 153 -0.97 -12.95 -37.05
CA ALA A 153 -2.06 -12.95 -38.06
C ALA A 153 -3.18 -13.94 -37.65
N PRO A 154 -4.41 -13.88 -38.23
CA PRO A 154 -5.18 -12.73 -38.69
C PRO A 154 -6.60 -12.69 -38.07
N LYS A 155 -7.31 -11.57 -38.26
CA LYS A 155 -8.73 -11.40 -37.92
C LYS A 155 -9.62 -12.42 -38.65
N PRO A 156 -10.75 -12.83 -38.06
CA PRO A 156 -11.95 -13.08 -38.83
C PRO A 156 -13.09 -12.12 -38.43
N GLU A 157 -13.64 -11.46 -39.44
CA GLU A 157 -14.89 -10.69 -39.38
C GLU A 157 -16.12 -11.59 -39.20
N PRO A 158 -17.25 -11.02 -38.73
CA PRO A 158 -18.38 -11.79 -38.18
C PRO A 158 -19.34 -12.25 -39.28
N LYS A 159 -19.94 -13.43 -39.10
CA LYS A 159 -21.12 -13.87 -39.86
C LYS A 159 -22.29 -14.15 -38.92
N SER A 160 -23.28 -13.27 -39.00
CA SER A 160 -24.63 -13.40 -38.45
C SER A 160 -25.50 -14.36 -39.26
N ILE A 161 -26.48 -15.03 -38.61
CA ILE A 161 -27.94 -15.10 -38.95
C ILE A 161 -28.58 -16.39 -38.37
N ILE A 162 -29.38 -16.32 -37.27
CA ILE A 162 -30.88 -16.48 -37.13
C ILE A 162 -31.34 -17.97 -37.16
N THR A 163 -32.24 -18.56 -36.35
CA THR A 163 -33.29 -18.24 -35.31
C THR A 163 -33.61 -19.56 -34.56
N ARG A 164 -34.14 -19.61 -33.32
CA ARG A 164 -35.54 -19.46 -32.82
C ARG A 164 -35.48 -19.76 -31.29
N HIS A 165 -36.39 -19.44 -30.36
CA HIS A 165 -37.52 -18.53 -30.17
C HIS A 165 -38.03 -18.88 -28.74
N GLY A 166 -38.32 -17.92 -27.85
CA GLY A 166 -39.08 -18.23 -26.61
C GLY A 166 -38.72 -17.47 -25.31
N SER A 167 -39.51 -16.43 -25.01
CA SER A 167 -39.81 -15.84 -23.68
C SER A 167 -38.99 -14.65 -23.13
N SER A 168 -39.55 -13.46 -23.44
CA SER A 168 -39.75 -12.20 -22.67
C SER A 168 -38.96 -11.85 -21.40
N LEU A 169 -38.28 -10.69 -21.38
CA LEU A 169 -38.70 -9.33 -20.90
C LEU A 169 -38.63 -9.19 -19.35
N SER A 170 -38.01 -8.19 -18.71
CA SER A 170 -37.90 -6.77 -19.08
C SER A 170 -36.67 -6.11 -18.43
N MET A 171 -35.96 -5.29 -19.20
CA MET A 171 -35.15 -4.20 -18.67
C MET A 171 -36.06 -3.01 -18.37
N LEU A 172 -35.99 -2.45 -17.16
CA LEU A 172 -36.50 -1.12 -16.89
C LEU A 172 -35.34 -0.13 -16.89
N ASN A 173 -35.32 0.66 -17.96
CA ASN A 173 -34.55 1.89 -18.12
C ASN A 173 -35.20 2.95 -17.22
N ALA A 174 -34.41 3.61 -16.37
CA ALA A 174 -34.81 4.86 -15.72
C ALA A 174 -33.70 5.89 -15.88
N LYS A 175 -33.82 6.71 -16.92
CA LYS A 175 -33.19 8.03 -16.98
C LYS A 175 -33.81 8.90 -15.88
N GLY A 176 -32.99 9.48 -15.02
CA GLY A 176 -33.42 10.45 -14.02
C GLY A 176 -32.29 11.41 -13.66
N ARG A 177 -32.34 12.60 -14.27
CA ARG A 177 -31.73 13.89 -13.91
C ARG A 177 -30.27 13.94 -13.40
N VAL A 178 -29.47 14.67 -14.18
CA VAL A 178 -28.26 15.37 -13.75
C VAL A 178 -28.69 16.60 -12.93
N GLU A 179 -28.30 16.66 -11.66
CA GLU A 179 -28.26 17.92 -10.90
C GLU A 179 -26.84 18.47 -10.97
N ASN A 180 -26.69 19.65 -11.56
CA ASN A 180 -25.45 20.40 -11.64
C ASN A 180 -25.31 21.28 -10.39
N TYR A 181 -24.24 21.11 -9.63
CA TYR A 181 -23.74 22.13 -8.71
C TYR A 181 -22.45 22.75 -9.28
N PRO A 182 -22.26 24.08 -9.18
CA PRO A 182 -21.22 24.80 -9.90
C PRO A 182 -19.81 24.50 -9.36
N VAL A 183 -18.88 24.34 -10.29
CA VAL A 183 -17.44 24.07 -10.13
C VAL A 183 -16.68 25.34 -9.73
N ALA A 184 -15.79 25.23 -8.74
CA ALA A 184 -14.50 25.93 -8.75
C ALA A 184 -13.51 25.27 -7.78
N GLN A 185 -12.63 24.42 -8.31
CA GLN A 185 -11.17 24.50 -8.14
C GLN A 185 -10.53 23.34 -8.89
N THR A 186 -9.70 23.70 -9.87
CA THR A 186 -8.87 22.79 -10.66
C THR A 186 -7.81 22.17 -9.75
N VAL A 187 -8.16 21.09 -9.05
CA VAL A 187 -7.16 20.21 -8.44
C VAL A 187 -6.63 19.31 -9.54
N ALA A 188 -5.31 19.41 -9.79
CA ALA A 188 -4.59 18.43 -10.59
C ALA A 188 -5.00 17.03 -10.12
N SER A 189 -5.44 16.19 -11.07
CA SER A 189 -5.80 14.80 -10.83
C SER A 189 -4.64 14.09 -10.13
N MET A 190 -4.73 13.97 -8.79
CA MET A 190 -3.82 13.16 -8.00
C MET A 190 -3.99 11.72 -8.47
N LYS A 191 -3.03 11.23 -9.27
CA LYS A 191 -2.87 9.82 -9.57
C LYS A 191 -2.51 9.10 -8.27
N VAL A 192 -3.53 8.69 -7.53
CA VAL A 192 -3.38 7.76 -6.43
C VAL A 192 -2.98 6.41 -7.03
N SER A 193 -1.77 5.95 -6.72
CA SER A 193 -1.31 4.61 -7.08
C SER A 193 -2.29 3.56 -6.54
N ARG A 194 -2.93 2.83 -7.47
CA ARG A 194 -3.84 1.74 -7.13
C ARG A 194 -3.05 0.59 -6.50
N LEU A 195 -3.15 0.43 -5.18
CA LEU A 195 -2.76 -0.83 -4.54
C LEU A 195 -3.61 -1.97 -5.11
N ARG A 196 -2.97 -2.98 -5.70
CA ARG A 196 -3.63 -4.22 -6.11
C ARG A 196 -3.42 -5.27 -5.03
N PHE A 197 -4.49 -5.98 -4.66
CA PHE A 197 -4.43 -7.09 -3.71
C PHE A 197 -5.04 -8.33 -4.36
N VAL A 198 -4.34 -9.47 -4.28
CA VAL A 198 -4.81 -10.76 -4.76
C VAL A 198 -5.33 -11.56 -3.57
N VAL A 199 -6.57 -12.03 -3.65
CA VAL A 199 -7.17 -12.95 -2.68
C VAL A 199 -7.04 -14.38 -3.22
N PRO A 200 -6.40 -15.33 -2.52
CA PRO A 200 -6.49 -16.72 -2.92
C PRO A 200 -7.91 -17.22 -2.65
N ARG A 201 -8.55 -17.80 -3.67
CA ARG A 201 -9.78 -18.58 -3.49
C ARG A 201 -9.40 -19.89 -2.81
N SER A 202 -9.96 -20.17 -1.64
CA SER A 202 -9.89 -21.49 -1.02
C SER A 202 -10.54 -22.54 -1.91
N LYS A 203 -9.90 -23.70 -2.04
CA LYS A 203 -10.54 -24.96 -2.48
C LYS A 203 -11.30 -25.57 -1.32
#